data_AF-A0A5C1WQH9-F1
#
_entry.id   AF-A0A5C1WQH9-F1
#
_cell.length_a   1.000
_cell.length_b   1.000
_cell.length_c   1.000
_cell.angle_alpha   90.00
_cell.angle_beta   90.00
_cell.angle_gamma   90.00
#
_symmetry.space_group_name_H-M   'P 1'
#
loop_
_entity.id
_entity.type
_entity.pdbx_description
1 polymer ?
#
loop_
_entity_poly.entity_id
_entity_poly.type
_entity_poly.pdbx_seq_one_letter_code
_entity_poly.pdbx_strand_id
1 'polypeptide(L)'
;MSLTPADVQRALELVKLPASGQSLPSTGRLTEIRIDGSKVMFAIAIDPTEARAMEPVRAAAENAVRGLPGVTNVLVGLTAERPAGAARQDPPGPRAQAAAHNAPQQRPPVLPSVKRVIAVASGKGGVGKSTTACNLAIALAAQGLSVGLLDADIFGPSVPKLLGLTDRPEQNADKKIIPLEAYGVKAMSIGFLVDQETAMIWRGAMVQSALTTLLRDVVWGELDVMVVDMPPGTGDAQLTMAQNTPLAGAVIVSTPQDLALIDARRGVGMFQKVNVPILGIIENMSTFSCPNCGHVSHLFGHGGARREAEKLGVPFLGELPLSMEVRERSDAGRPVAATLPDSLEAGIYRRIAAQVWAGLSGEGVDQRPQPRIVIE
;
A
#
# COMPACT_ATOMS: atom_id res chain seq x y z
N MET A 1 15.24 -37.47 -16.89
CA MET A 1 15.20 -37.62 -15.42
C MET A 1 14.63 -36.36 -14.84
N SER A 2 13.68 -36.45 -13.92
CA SER A 2 13.14 -35.29 -13.19
C SER A 2 14.19 -34.78 -12.21
N LEU A 3 14.49 -33.48 -12.23
CA LEU A 3 15.42 -32.84 -11.30
C LEU A 3 14.90 -32.99 -9.86
N THR A 4 15.71 -33.51 -8.94
CA THR A 4 15.34 -33.67 -7.53
C THR A 4 16.09 -32.70 -6.61
N PRO A 5 15.55 -32.37 -5.42
CA PRO A 5 16.28 -31.55 -4.44
C PRO A 5 17.63 -32.15 -4.04
N ALA A 6 17.75 -33.48 -4.06
CA ALA A 6 19.01 -34.18 -3.78
C ALA A 6 20.08 -33.93 -4.86
N ASP A 7 19.69 -33.74 -6.13
CA ASP A 7 20.63 -33.42 -7.21
C ASP A 7 21.15 -31.98 -7.08
N VAL A 8 20.28 -31.06 -6.68
CA VAL A 8 20.68 -29.67 -6.37
C VAL A 8 21.60 -29.63 -5.15
N GLN A 9 21.28 -30.38 -4.10
CA GLN A 9 22.11 -30.45 -2.89
C GLN A 9 23.51 -30.99 -3.22
N ARG A 10 23.62 -32.01 -4.07
CA ARG A 10 24.89 -32.58 -4.53
C ARG A 10 25.72 -31.58 -5.35
N ALA A 11 25.08 -30.78 -6.21
CA ALA A 11 25.77 -29.72 -6.94
C ALA A 11 26.34 -28.64 -6.01
N LEU A 12 25.64 -28.34 -4.92
CA LEU A 12 26.04 -27.34 -3.92
C LEU A 12 27.16 -27.81 -2.98
N GLU A 13 27.46 -29.11 -2.93
CA GLU A 13 28.59 -29.64 -2.13
C GLU A 13 29.95 -29.10 -2.61
N LEU A 14 30.05 -28.72 -3.89
CA LEU A 14 31.26 -28.15 -4.49
C LEU A 14 31.48 -26.67 -4.10
N VAL A 15 30.49 -26.01 -3.53
CA VAL A 15 30.54 -24.61 -3.13
C VAL A 15 31.03 -24.51 -1.68
N LYS A 16 32.22 -23.93 -1.47
CA LYS A 16 32.85 -23.80 -0.15
C LYS A 16 32.70 -22.39 0.42
N LEU A 17 32.51 -22.29 1.74
CA LEU A 17 32.48 -20.99 2.42
C LEU A 17 33.90 -20.44 2.66
N PRO A 18 34.13 -19.12 2.46
CA PRO A 18 35.45 -18.50 2.63
C PRO A 18 36.04 -18.63 4.04
N ALA A 19 35.20 -18.59 5.07
CA ALA A 19 35.65 -18.57 6.46
C ALA A 19 35.95 -19.97 7.04
N SER A 20 35.26 -21.01 6.59
CA SER A 20 35.35 -22.36 7.18
C SER A 20 35.87 -23.43 6.21
N GLY A 21 35.89 -23.17 4.89
CA GLY A 21 36.22 -24.17 3.86
C GLY A 21 35.22 -25.32 3.73
N GLN A 22 34.15 -25.31 4.53
CA GLN A 22 33.09 -26.31 4.53
C GLN A 22 32.15 -26.13 3.34
N SER A 23 31.55 -27.22 2.87
CA SER A 23 30.57 -27.18 1.78
C SER A 23 29.27 -26.50 2.24
N LEU A 24 28.66 -25.74 1.35
CA LEU A 24 27.47 -24.94 1.66
C LEU A 24 26.34 -25.75 2.34
N PRO A 25 25.97 -26.96 1.88
CA PRO A 25 24.93 -27.77 2.55
C PRO A 25 25.31 -28.19 3.98
N SER A 26 26.60 -28.45 4.25
CA SER A 26 27.07 -28.90 5.56
C SER A 26 27.03 -27.81 6.64
N THR A 27 26.92 -26.54 6.24
CA THR A 27 26.90 -25.41 7.17
C THR A 27 25.54 -25.13 7.80
N GLY A 28 24.47 -25.81 7.35
CA GLY A 28 23.10 -25.54 7.80
C GLY A 28 22.58 -24.15 7.41
N ARG A 29 23.30 -23.41 6.56
CA ARG A 29 22.92 -22.08 6.06
C ARG A 29 21.98 -22.14 4.85
N LEU A 30 21.73 -23.32 4.29
CA LEU A 30 20.88 -23.47 3.12
C LEU A 30 19.40 -23.55 3.55
N THR A 31 18.53 -22.74 2.94
CA THR A 31 17.09 -22.90 3.13
C THR A 31 16.57 -24.12 2.36
N GLU A 32 15.28 -24.43 2.51
CA GLU A 32 14.61 -25.41 1.66
C GLU A 32 14.84 -25.12 0.18
N ILE A 33 15.23 -26.15 -0.59
CA ILE A 33 15.40 -26.08 -2.05
C ILE A 33 14.04 -26.35 -2.68
N ARG A 34 13.51 -25.37 -3.42
CA ARG A 34 12.27 -25.51 -4.18
C ARG A 34 12.57 -25.66 -5.67
N ILE A 35 11.95 -26.68 -6.27
CA ILE A 35 12.04 -26.97 -7.70
C ILE A 35 10.65 -26.82 -8.29
N ASP A 36 10.51 -25.91 -9.25
CA ASP A 36 9.28 -25.69 -10.01
C ASP A 36 9.59 -25.89 -11.50
N GLY A 37 9.33 -27.09 -12.00
CA GLY A 37 9.70 -27.51 -13.35
C GLY A 37 11.21 -27.42 -13.58
N SER A 38 11.64 -26.46 -14.41
CA SER A 38 13.05 -26.19 -14.73
C SER A 38 13.66 -25.04 -13.92
N LYS A 39 12.96 -24.53 -12.90
CA LYS A 39 13.41 -23.44 -12.04
C LYS A 39 13.81 -23.96 -10.67
N VAL A 40 14.97 -23.54 -10.18
CA VAL A 40 15.49 -23.89 -8.85
C VAL A 40 15.63 -22.64 -8.00
N MET A 41 15.09 -22.66 -6.77
CA MET A 41 15.11 -21.54 -5.85
C MET A 41 15.54 -21.98 -4.45
N PHE A 42 16.47 -21.24 -3.86
CA PHE A 42 16.89 -21.40 -2.45
C PHE A 42 17.59 -20.12 -1.99
N ALA A 43 17.80 -19.98 -0.69
CA ALA A 43 18.55 -18.89 -0.10
C ALA A 43 19.68 -19.41 0.80
N ILE A 44 20.68 -18.56 0.98
CA ILE A 44 21.81 -18.78 1.89
C ILE A 44 21.64 -17.82 3.06
N ALA A 45 21.45 -18.37 4.25
CA ALA A 45 21.40 -17.65 5.51
C ALA A 45 22.79 -17.10 5.85
N ILE A 46 22.86 -15.79 6.05
CA ILE A 46 24.08 -15.05 6.34
C ILE A 46 23.87 -14.13 7.54
N ASP A 47 24.95 -13.77 8.21
CA ASP A 47 24.92 -12.56 9.04
C ASP A 47 24.96 -11.33 8.10
N PRO A 48 24.19 -10.25 8.36
CA PRO A 48 24.23 -9.04 7.55
C PRO A 48 25.64 -8.44 7.35
N THR A 49 26.53 -8.61 8.33
CA THR A 49 27.93 -8.15 8.25
C THR A 49 28.76 -8.94 7.23
N GLU A 50 28.33 -10.16 6.87
CA GLU A 50 29.01 -11.05 5.91
C GLU A 50 28.49 -10.89 4.47
N ALA A 51 27.48 -10.05 4.22
CA ALA A 51 26.78 -9.97 2.91
C ALA A 51 27.73 -9.74 1.72
N ARG A 52 28.70 -8.83 1.86
CA ARG A 52 29.70 -8.56 0.80
C ARG A 52 30.65 -9.74 0.57
N ALA A 53 31.02 -10.46 1.64
CA ALA A 53 31.91 -11.61 1.57
C ALA A 53 31.21 -12.87 1.03
N MET A 54 29.89 -12.93 1.12
CA MET A 54 29.06 -14.06 0.72
C MET A 54 28.52 -13.96 -0.72
N GLU A 55 28.67 -12.81 -1.38
CA GLU A 55 28.28 -12.64 -2.78
C GLU A 55 29.00 -13.61 -3.76
N PRO A 56 30.32 -13.86 -3.63
CA PRO A 56 30.99 -14.89 -4.44
C PRO A 56 30.43 -16.30 -4.21
N VAL A 57 30.00 -16.60 -2.98
CA VAL A 57 29.40 -17.90 -2.62
C VAL A 57 28.01 -18.03 -3.25
N ARG A 58 27.21 -16.97 -3.23
CA ARG A 58 25.90 -16.89 -3.91
C ARG A 58 26.05 -17.14 -5.41
N ALA A 59 27.00 -16.47 -6.05
CA ALA A 59 27.27 -16.62 -7.48
C ALA A 59 27.79 -18.03 -7.83
N ALA A 60 28.67 -18.62 -7.00
CA ALA A 60 29.14 -19.99 -7.19
C ALA A 60 28.01 -21.02 -7.04
N ALA A 61 27.12 -20.83 -6.06
CA ALA A 61 25.92 -21.66 -5.89
C ALA A 61 24.96 -21.57 -7.07
N GLU A 62 24.74 -20.36 -7.59
CA GLU A 62 23.90 -20.14 -8.78
C GLU A 62 24.48 -20.87 -10.01
N ASN A 63 25.79 -20.74 -10.24
CA ASN A 63 26.46 -21.38 -11.38
C ASN A 63 26.49 -22.92 -11.26
N ALA A 64 26.73 -23.46 -10.06
CA ALA A 64 26.73 -24.90 -9.84
C ALA A 64 25.37 -25.54 -10.15
N VAL A 65 24.28 -24.87 -9.78
CA VAL A 65 22.92 -25.36 -10.02
C VAL A 65 22.47 -25.12 -11.47
N ARG A 66 22.92 -24.03 -12.11
CA ARG A 66 22.65 -23.76 -13.53
C ARG A 66 23.27 -24.82 -14.44
N GLY A 67 24.35 -25.47 -14.02
CA GLY A 67 24.98 -26.57 -14.75
C GLY A 67 24.20 -27.89 -14.75
N LEU A 68 23.10 -28.00 -14.00
CA LEU A 68 22.33 -29.24 -13.92
C LEU A 68 21.41 -29.44 -15.14
N PRO A 69 21.30 -30.68 -15.68
CA PRO A 69 20.42 -30.96 -16.80
C PRO A 69 18.95 -30.62 -16.49
N GLY A 70 18.33 -29.80 -17.35
CA GLY A 70 16.93 -29.40 -17.21
C GLY A 70 16.69 -28.14 -16.38
N VAL A 71 17.74 -27.47 -15.88
CA VAL A 71 17.63 -26.17 -15.20
C VAL A 71 17.72 -25.04 -16.22
N THR A 72 16.69 -24.19 -16.28
CA THR A 72 16.66 -22.99 -17.14
C THR A 72 16.80 -21.69 -16.35
N ASN A 73 16.44 -21.71 -15.06
CA ASN A 73 16.55 -20.54 -14.20
C ASN A 73 16.94 -20.95 -12.76
N VAL A 74 17.83 -20.18 -12.16
CA VAL A 74 18.29 -20.37 -10.78
C VAL A 74 18.18 -19.04 -10.05
N LEU A 75 17.44 -19.04 -8.94
CA LEU A 75 17.33 -17.89 -8.06
C LEU A 75 17.98 -18.23 -6.72
N VAL A 76 19.13 -17.60 -6.43
CA VAL A 76 19.83 -17.73 -5.16
C VAL A 76 19.83 -16.38 -4.45
N GLY A 77 19.16 -16.31 -3.30
CA GLY A 77 19.15 -15.13 -2.44
C GLY A 77 20.13 -15.24 -1.26
N LEU A 78 20.64 -14.12 -0.77
CA LEU A 78 21.23 -14.04 0.56
C LEU A 78 20.15 -13.54 1.53
N THR A 79 19.92 -14.25 2.62
CA THR A 79 18.92 -13.88 3.63
C THR A 79 19.55 -13.77 5.01
N ALA A 80 19.14 -12.79 5.80
CA ALA A 80 19.57 -12.66 7.21
C ALA A 80 18.71 -13.51 8.16
N GLU A 81 17.68 -14.18 7.63
CA GLU A 81 16.73 -14.97 8.41
C GLU A 81 17.20 -16.44 8.43
N ARG A 82 17.59 -16.93 9.61
CA ARG A 82 17.84 -18.37 9.80
C ARG A 82 16.52 -19.13 9.67
N PRO A 83 16.49 -20.31 9.02
CA PRO A 83 15.34 -21.19 9.05
C PRO A 83 14.94 -21.51 10.50
N ALA A 84 13.65 -21.36 10.81
CA ALA A 84 13.08 -21.82 12.07
C ALA A 84 13.18 -23.36 12.11
N GLY A 85 13.94 -23.91 13.07
CA GLY A 85 14.05 -25.38 13.20
C GLY A 85 15.26 -25.96 13.92
N ALA A 86 16.17 -25.17 14.50
CA ALA A 86 17.22 -25.71 15.38
C ALA A 86 16.92 -25.30 16.83
N ALA A 87 16.50 -26.28 17.63
CA ALA A 87 16.29 -26.12 19.07
C ALA A 87 17.58 -25.61 19.74
N ARG A 88 17.47 -24.53 20.53
CA ARG A 88 18.55 -24.11 21.42
C ARG A 88 18.53 -24.98 22.67
N GLN A 89 19.61 -25.73 22.89
CA GLN A 89 20.04 -26.15 24.21
C GLN A 89 21.16 -25.19 24.61
N ASP A 90 20.87 -24.21 25.47
CA ASP A 90 21.91 -23.37 26.07
C ASP A 90 22.40 -24.03 27.37
N PRO A 91 23.70 -24.31 27.55
CA PRO A 91 24.29 -24.51 28.86
C PRO A 91 24.50 -23.15 29.57
N PRO A 92 24.48 -23.10 30.91
CA PRO A 92 24.52 -21.84 31.64
C PRO A 92 25.94 -21.28 31.68
N GLY A 93 26.16 -20.13 31.04
CA GLY A 93 27.39 -19.33 31.09
C GLY A 93 27.11 -17.90 31.58
N PRO A 94 28.03 -17.26 32.33
CA PRO A 94 27.69 -16.18 33.24
C PRO A 94 27.46 -14.83 32.55
N ARG A 95 26.48 -14.09 33.09
CA ARG A 95 26.15 -12.69 32.80
C ARG A 95 27.41 -11.81 32.67
N ALA A 96 27.63 -11.25 31.49
CA ALA A 96 28.44 -10.06 31.31
C ALA A 96 27.53 -8.92 30.79
N GLN A 97 27.48 -7.85 31.59
CA GLN A 97 26.85 -6.58 31.25
C GLN A 97 27.62 -5.96 30.07
N ALA A 98 26.93 -5.74 28.96
CA ALA A 98 27.32 -4.73 27.98
C ALA A 98 26.12 -3.82 27.77
N ALA A 99 26.18 -2.68 28.43
CA ALA A 99 25.22 -1.60 28.33
C ALA A 99 25.17 -1.03 26.91
N ALA A 100 23.96 -0.62 26.54
CA ALA A 100 23.63 0.54 25.71
C ALA A 100 24.49 0.77 24.46
N HIS A 101 23.92 0.51 23.28
CA HIS A 101 23.94 1.38 22.09
C HIS A 101 23.12 0.69 20.99
N ASN A 102 21.80 0.74 21.09
CA ASN A 102 20.91 0.59 19.94
C ASN A 102 19.81 1.63 20.11
N ALA A 103 20.20 2.90 19.98
CA ALA A 103 19.23 3.91 19.58
C ALA A 103 18.70 3.47 18.20
N PRO A 104 17.38 3.32 18.00
CA PRO A 104 16.86 3.04 16.67
C PRO A 104 17.35 4.16 15.76
N GLN A 105 18.11 3.82 14.72
CA GLN A 105 18.40 4.75 13.63
C GLN A 105 17.04 5.24 13.13
N GLN A 106 16.71 6.49 13.47
CA GLN A 106 15.47 7.13 13.08
C GLN A 106 15.49 7.18 11.55
N ARG A 107 14.72 6.29 10.93
CA ARG A 107 14.44 6.38 9.49
C ARG A 107 13.89 7.79 9.24
N PRO A 108 14.32 8.49 8.18
CA PRO A 108 13.80 9.81 7.86
C PRO A 108 12.27 9.78 7.85
N PRO A 109 11.60 10.82 8.40
CA PRO A 109 10.15 10.89 8.40
C PRO A 109 9.61 10.79 6.98
N VAL A 110 8.63 9.91 6.79
CA VAL A 110 7.91 9.77 5.52
C VAL A 110 7.00 10.99 5.36
N LEU A 111 7.11 11.68 4.21
CA LEU A 111 6.29 12.87 3.86
C LEU A 111 6.42 14.05 4.85
N PRO A 112 7.64 14.58 5.07
CA PRO A 112 7.90 15.58 6.11
C PRO A 112 7.19 16.93 5.89
N SER A 113 6.82 17.26 4.65
CA SER A 113 6.18 18.52 4.26
C SER A 113 4.64 18.42 4.17
N VAL A 114 4.06 17.32 4.65
CA VAL A 114 2.61 17.10 4.63
C VAL A 114 2.06 17.15 6.05
N LYS A 115 1.17 18.13 6.35
CA LYS A 115 0.63 18.32 7.71
C LYS A 115 -0.30 17.19 8.14
N ARG A 116 -1.16 16.70 7.22
CA ARG A 116 -2.15 15.65 7.50
C ARG A 116 -2.22 14.65 6.34
N VAL A 117 -2.24 13.35 6.65
CA VAL A 117 -2.46 12.30 5.65
C VAL A 117 -3.77 11.56 5.93
N ILE A 118 -4.65 11.51 4.94
CA ILE A 118 -5.95 10.82 4.99
C ILE A 118 -5.86 9.56 4.13
N ALA A 119 -6.13 8.40 4.72
CA ALA A 119 -6.32 7.17 3.95
C ALA A 119 -7.78 7.05 3.48
N VAL A 120 -8.00 6.78 2.20
CA VAL A 120 -9.31 6.41 1.66
C VAL A 120 -9.28 4.93 1.33
N ALA A 121 -10.08 4.13 2.03
CA ALA A 121 -10.02 2.67 1.96
C ALA A 121 -11.40 2.05 1.71
N SER A 122 -11.40 0.79 1.25
CA SER A 122 -12.62 -0.01 1.07
C SER A 122 -12.37 -1.47 1.39
N GLY A 123 -13.42 -2.17 1.84
CA GLY A 123 -13.33 -3.61 2.13
C GLY A 123 -13.16 -4.49 0.89
N LYS A 124 -13.54 -3.99 -0.29
CA LYS A 124 -13.39 -4.70 -1.58
C LYS A 124 -13.16 -3.72 -2.74
N GLY A 125 -12.81 -4.29 -3.91
CA GLY A 125 -12.74 -3.56 -5.17
C GLY A 125 -14.11 -3.19 -5.72
N GLY A 126 -14.16 -2.18 -6.59
CA GLY A 126 -15.37 -1.81 -7.35
C GLY A 126 -16.39 -0.93 -6.62
N VAL A 127 -16.16 -0.54 -5.36
CA VAL A 127 -17.10 0.31 -4.59
C VAL A 127 -17.03 1.81 -4.92
N GLY A 128 -16.16 2.22 -5.84
CA GLY A 128 -15.93 3.63 -6.18
C GLY A 128 -14.99 4.38 -5.21
N LYS A 129 -14.08 3.65 -4.55
CA LYS A 129 -13.04 4.20 -3.65
C LYS A 129 -12.19 5.27 -4.34
N SER A 130 -11.57 4.97 -5.47
CA SER A 130 -10.69 5.90 -6.20
C SER A 130 -11.43 7.13 -6.72
N THR A 131 -12.65 6.95 -7.24
CA THR A 131 -13.53 8.05 -7.64
C THR A 131 -13.85 8.97 -6.45
N THR A 132 -14.11 8.38 -5.29
CA THR A 132 -14.38 9.12 -4.05
C THR A 132 -13.13 9.84 -3.55
N ALA A 133 -11.97 9.19 -3.56
CA ALA A 133 -10.69 9.79 -3.18
C ALA A 133 -10.35 11.02 -4.05
N CYS A 134 -10.51 10.90 -5.37
CA CYS A 134 -10.28 11.97 -6.33
C CYS A 134 -11.21 13.17 -6.09
N ASN A 135 -12.53 12.94 -6.00
CA ASN A 135 -13.49 14.04 -5.77
C ASN A 135 -13.38 14.63 -4.36
N LEU A 136 -12.98 13.84 -3.35
CA LEU A 136 -12.69 14.33 -2.00
C LEU A 136 -11.47 15.26 -2.01
N ALA A 137 -10.38 14.87 -2.68
CA ALA A 137 -9.17 15.69 -2.78
C ALA A 137 -9.47 17.04 -3.46
N ILE A 138 -10.23 17.01 -4.56
CA ILE A 138 -10.66 18.23 -5.26
C ILE A 138 -11.58 19.09 -4.39
N ALA A 139 -12.52 18.48 -3.65
CA ALA A 139 -13.41 19.19 -2.75
C ALA A 139 -12.66 19.83 -1.56
N LEU A 140 -11.56 19.23 -1.09
CA LEU A 140 -10.66 19.82 -0.09
C LEU A 140 -9.86 20.99 -0.69
N ALA A 141 -9.35 20.84 -1.92
CA ALA A 141 -8.65 21.92 -2.62
C ALA A 141 -9.57 23.14 -2.87
N ALA A 142 -10.84 22.89 -3.19
CA ALA A 142 -11.86 23.93 -3.34
C ALA A 142 -12.15 24.71 -2.04
N GLN A 143 -11.70 24.23 -0.87
CA GLN A 143 -11.73 24.97 0.40
C GLN A 143 -10.49 25.83 0.62
N GLY A 144 -9.57 25.89 -0.34
CA GLY A 144 -8.34 26.68 -0.26
C GLY A 144 -7.15 25.95 0.37
N LEU A 145 -7.25 24.63 0.60
CA LEU A 145 -6.16 23.81 1.14
C LEU A 145 -5.16 23.45 0.04
N SER A 146 -3.87 23.36 0.37
CA SER A 146 -2.90 22.72 -0.54
C SER A 146 -3.01 21.19 -0.43
N VAL A 147 -3.44 20.55 -1.53
CA VAL A 147 -3.82 19.13 -1.54
C VAL A 147 -2.94 18.28 -2.44
N GLY A 148 -2.50 17.13 -1.90
CA GLY A 148 -1.92 16.02 -2.67
C GLY A 148 -2.90 14.84 -2.79
N LEU A 149 -2.84 14.12 -3.91
CA LEU A 149 -3.52 12.85 -4.14
C LEU A 149 -2.50 11.79 -4.54
N LEU A 150 -2.31 10.80 -3.67
CA LEU A 150 -1.44 9.66 -3.93
C LEU A 150 -2.29 8.42 -4.22
N ASP A 151 -2.13 7.85 -5.41
CA ASP A 151 -2.69 6.57 -5.79
C ASP A 151 -1.75 5.44 -5.36
N ALA A 152 -2.14 4.72 -4.31
CA ALA A 152 -1.41 3.57 -3.80
C ALA A 152 -1.97 2.24 -4.34
N ASP A 153 -3.00 2.24 -5.18
CA ASP A 153 -3.59 1.04 -5.76
C ASP A 153 -2.79 0.58 -6.99
N ILE A 154 -1.71 -0.16 -6.72
CA ILE A 154 -0.77 -0.58 -7.77
C ILE A 154 -1.40 -1.54 -8.79
N PHE A 155 -2.41 -2.31 -8.39
CA PHE A 155 -3.02 -3.32 -9.25
C PHE A 155 -4.09 -2.76 -10.17
N GLY A 156 -4.64 -1.58 -9.85
CA GLY A 156 -5.68 -0.93 -10.62
C GLY A 156 -5.59 0.59 -10.53
N PRO A 157 -4.46 1.21 -10.93
CA PRO A 157 -4.26 2.64 -10.78
C PRO A 157 -5.32 3.39 -11.59
N SER A 158 -6.19 4.11 -10.88
CA SER A 158 -7.36 4.75 -11.47
C SER A 158 -7.19 6.28 -11.56
N VAL A 159 -6.30 6.85 -10.75
CA VAL A 159 -6.10 8.30 -10.66
C VAL A 159 -5.70 8.96 -11.99
N PRO A 160 -4.80 8.39 -12.82
CA PRO A 160 -4.46 8.98 -14.11
C PRO A 160 -5.70 9.21 -14.99
N LYS A 161 -6.55 8.18 -15.11
CA LYS A 161 -7.80 8.25 -15.87
C LYS A 161 -8.77 9.25 -15.25
N LEU A 162 -8.97 9.19 -13.94
CA LEU A 162 -9.94 10.04 -13.24
C LEU A 162 -9.62 11.53 -13.34
N LEU A 163 -8.33 11.89 -13.40
CA LEU A 163 -7.88 13.28 -13.55
C LEU A 163 -7.64 13.69 -15.01
N GLY A 164 -7.74 12.76 -15.98
CA GLY A 164 -7.43 13.04 -17.38
C GLY A 164 -5.95 13.36 -17.62
N LEU A 165 -5.06 12.78 -16.81
CA LEU A 165 -3.61 12.98 -16.88
C LEU A 165 -2.95 11.86 -17.67
N THR A 166 -2.27 12.22 -18.76
CA THR A 166 -1.57 11.28 -19.66
C THR A 166 -0.05 11.49 -19.69
N ASP A 167 0.43 12.60 -19.15
CA ASP A 167 1.86 12.93 -19.17
C ASP A 167 2.65 12.02 -18.24
N ARG A 168 3.95 11.87 -18.54
CA ARG A 168 4.89 11.23 -17.61
C ARG A 168 5.53 12.30 -16.73
N PRO A 169 5.60 12.08 -15.40
CA PRO A 169 6.20 13.06 -14.50
C PRO A 169 7.69 13.19 -14.76
N GLU A 170 8.15 14.43 -14.77
CA GLU A 170 9.57 14.74 -14.89
C GLU A 170 10.31 14.47 -13.57
N GLN A 171 11.64 14.37 -13.67
CA GLN A 171 12.51 14.31 -12.51
C GLN A 171 13.30 15.63 -12.39
N ASN A 172 13.46 16.11 -11.16
CA ASN A 172 14.32 17.26 -10.88
C ASN A 172 15.81 16.85 -10.90
N ALA A 173 16.70 17.82 -10.66
CA ALA A 173 18.15 17.60 -10.61
C ALA A 173 18.61 16.54 -9.57
N ASP A 174 17.83 16.37 -8.49
CA ASP A 174 18.08 15.38 -7.43
C ASP A 174 17.48 14.00 -7.74
N LYS A 175 17.00 13.77 -8.97
CA LYS A 175 16.28 12.57 -9.41
C LYS A 175 14.97 12.31 -8.67
N LYS A 176 14.40 13.33 -8.02
CA LYS A 176 13.08 13.25 -7.40
C LYS A 176 12.00 13.53 -8.43
N ILE A 177 10.91 12.80 -8.32
CA ILE A 177 9.75 12.87 -9.22
C ILE A 177 8.95 14.13 -8.88
N ILE A 178 8.63 14.92 -9.90
CA ILE A 178 7.73 16.07 -9.78
C ILE A 178 6.31 15.55 -10.02
N PRO A 179 5.38 15.65 -9.05
CA PRO A 179 4.02 15.18 -9.25
C PRO A 179 3.32 16.01 -10.33
N LEU A 180 2.38 15.38 -11.05
CA LEU A 180 1.53 16.10 -11.99
C LEU A 180 0.51 16.93 -11.23
N GLU A 181 -0.13 17.88 -11.90
CA GLU A 181 -1.17 18.71 -11.27
C GLU A 181 -2.41 18.76 -12.15
N ALA A 182 -3.58 18.56 -11.55
CA ALA A 182 -4.87 18.73 -12.20
C ALA A 182 -5.91 19.22 -11.19
N TYR A 183 -6.79 20.12 -11.63
CA TYR A 183 -7.90 20.63 -10.82
C TYR A 183 -7.49 21.17 -9.42
N GLY A 184 -6.30 21.78 -9.33
CA GLY A 184 -5.76 22.33 -8.08
C GLY A 184 -5.21 21.28 -7.11
N VAL A 185 -4.99 20.04 -7.56
CA VAL A 185 -4.48 18.93 -6.77
C VAL A 185 -3.19 18.40 -7.40
N LYS A 186 -2.13 18.27 -6.59
CA LYS A 186 -0.93 17.54 -7.00
C LYS A 186 -1.22 16.06 -6.95
N ALA A 187 -0.94 15.32 -8.01
CA ALA A 187 -1.28 13.92 -8.14
C ALA A 187 -0.04 13.07 -8.47
N MET A 188 0.04 11.92 -7.82
CA MET A 188 1.03 10.90 -8.15
C MET A 188 0.39 9.51 -8.13
N SER A 189 0.69 8.71 -9.14
CA SER A 189 0.23 7.32 -9.28
C SER A 189 1.33 6.48 -9.90
N ILE A 190 1.39 5.20 -9.53
CA ILE A 190 2.24 4.25 -10.25
C ILE A 190 1.86 4.19 -11.73
N GLY A 191 0.60 4.44 -12.07
CA GLY A 191 0.09 4.46 -13.43
C GLY A 191 0.69 5.54 -14.33
N PHE A 192 1.42 6.51 -13.77
CA PHE A 192 2.21 7.48 -14.54
C PHE A 192 3.62 6.98 -14.90
N LEU A 193 4.14 6.02 -14.13
CA LEU A 193 5.51 5.51 -14.27
C LEU A 193 5.57 4.21 -15.08
N VAL A 194 4.45 3.49 -15.16
CA VAL A 194 4.35 2.24 -15.91
C VAL A 194 3.47 2.43 -17.13
N ASP A 195 3.85 1.76 -18.21
CA ASP A 195 3.06 1.75 -19.43
C ASP A 195 1.86 0.81 -19.27
N GLN A 196 0.66 1.36 -19.43
CA GLN A 196 -0.62 0.68 -19.22
C GLN A 196 -0.82 -0.51 -20.18
N GLU A 197 -0.15 -0.53 -21.32
CA GLU A 197 -0.23 -1.63 -22.30
C GLU A 197 0.66 -2.82 -21.91
N THR A 198 1.59 -2.62 -20.96
CA THR A 198 2.51 -3.67 -20.55
C THR A 198 1.96 -4.40 -19.33
N ALA A 199 1.53 -5.64 -19.51
CA ALA A 199 1.09 -6.49 -18.41
C ALA A 199 2.26 -6.82 -17.47
N MET A 200 2.52 -5.94 -16.49
CA MET A 200 3.56 -6.15 -15.49
C MET A 200 3.07 -7.08 -14.38
N ILE A 201 3.85 -8.12 -14.10
CA ILE A 201 3.61 -8.99 -12.95
C ILE A 201 4.20 -8.32 -11.70
N TRP A 202 3.33 -7.71 -10.90
CA TRP A 202 3.72 -7.11 -9.63
C TRP A 202 4.04 -8.20 -8.60
N ARG A 203 5.32 -8.30 -8.21
CA ARG A 203 5.75 -9.10 -7.05
C ARG A 203 5.71 -8.26 -5.77
N GLY A 204 5.51 -8.89 -4.61
CA GLY A 204 5.39 -8.17 -3.33
C GLY A 204 6.51 -7.16 -3.07
N ALA A 205 7.78 -7.55 -3.26
CA ALA A 205 8.91 -6.63 -3.09
C ALA A 205 8.89 -5.43 -4.07
N MET A 206 8.38 -5.62 -5.30
CA MET A 206 8.24 -4.52 -6.26
C MET A 206 7.15 -3.54 -5.85
N VAL A 207 6.02 -4.05 -5.36
CA VAL A 207 4.93 -3.24 -4.80
C VAL A 207 5.45 -2.37 -3.66
N GLN A 208 6.20 -2.98 -2.73
CA GLN A 208 6.79 -2.25 -1.60
C GLN A 208 7.78 -1.17 -2.04
N SER A 209 8.65 -1.50 -3.00
CA SER A 209 9.62 -0.54 -3.55
C SER A 209 8.91 0.62 -4.26
N ALA A 210 7.88 0.34 -5.05
CA ALA A 210 7.10 1.34 -5.76
C ALA A 210 6.39 2.27 -4.77
N LEU A 211 5.69 1.73 -3.77
CA LEU A 211 5.05 2.53 -2.72
C LEU A 211 6.05 3.38 -1.96
N THR A 212 7.22 2.83 -1.63
CA THR A 212 8.30 3.56 -0.95
C THR A 212 8.78 4.73 -1.81
N THR A 213 8.95 4.51 -3.12
CA THR A 213 9.36 5.54 -4.09
C THR A 213 8.32 6.68 -4.12
N LEU A 214 7.03 6.33 -4.24
CA LEU A 214 5.94 7.32 -4.27
C LEU A 214 5.82 8.14 -2.98
N LEU A 215 6.18 7.54 -1.84
CA LEU A 215 6.14 8.20 -0.53
C LEU A 215 7.37 9.06 -0.22
N ARG A 216 8.54 8.75 -0.80
CA ARG A 216 9.83 9.36 -0.40
C ARG A 216 10.50 10.18 -1.49
N ASP A 217 10.33 9.78 -2.74
CA ASP A 217 11.09 10.32 -3.88
C ASP A 217 10.23 11.28 -4.73
N VAL A 218 9.09 11.74 -4.20
CA VAL A 218 8.19 12.69 -4.85
C VAL A 218 8.27 14.06 -4.18
N VAL A 219 8.38 15.12 -4.98
CA VAL A 219 8.47 16.52 -4.51
C VAL A 219 7.08 17.11 -4.32
N TRP A 220 6.40 16.70 -3.26
CA TRP A 220 5.05 17.20 -2.93
C TRP A 220 5.02 18.71 -2.60
N GLY A 221 6.11 19.24 -2.05
CA GLY A 221 6.12 20.59 -1.45
C GLY A 221 5.29 20.63 -0.17
N GLU A 222 4.97 21.84 0.29
CA GLU A 222 4.16 22.04 1.50
C GLU A 222 2.67 21.76 1.21
N LEU A 223 2.13 20.74 1.86
CA LEU A 223 0.73 20.34 1.75
C LEU A 223 0.01 20.42 3.10
N ASP A 224 -1.17 21.04 3.12
CA ASP A 224 -2.08 20.99 4.26
C ASP A 224 -2.62 19.58 4.46
N VAL A 225 -2.92 18.88 3.35
CA VAL A 225 -3.47 17.54 3.39
C VAL A 225 -3.08 16.71 2.18
N MET A 226 -2.83 15.43 2.41
CA MET A 226 -2.72 14.44 1.34
C MET A 226 -3.79 13.38 1.50
N VAL A 227 -4.50 13.11 0.40
CA VAL A 227 -5.43 11.99 0.27
C VAL A 227 -4.69 10.83 -0.36
N VAL A 228 -4.72 9.66 0.28
CA VAL A 228 -4.11 8.42 -0.21
C VAL A 228 -5.23 7.47 -0.61
N ASP A 229 -5.31 7.15 -1.90
CA ASP A 229 -6.20 6.11 -2.43
C ASP A 229 -5.57 4.73 -2.17
N MET A 230 -6.05 4.05 -1.12
CA MET A 230 -5.44 2.82 -0.64
C MET A 230 -5.77 1.64 -1.58
N PRO A 231 -4.94 0.59 -1.66
CA PRO A 231 -5.35 -0.67 -2.27
C PRO A 231 -6.66 -1.22 -1.66
N PRO A 232 -7.47 -1.98 -2.41
CA PRO A 232 -8.69 -2.56 -1.87
C PRO A 232 -8.39 -3.71 -0.89
N GLY A 233 -9.29 -3.92 0.07
CA GLY A 233 -9.29 -5.09 0.95
C GLY A 233 -8.71 -4.84 2.34
N THR A 234 -7.90 -5.79 2.80
CA THR A 234 -7.05 -5.70 4.00
C THR A 234 -5.74 -6.46 3.78
N GLY A 235 -5.22 -6.45 2.55
CA GLY A 235 -4.00 -7.17 2.18
C GLY A 235 -2.71 -6.45 2.61
N ASP A 236 -1.56 -7.09 2.38
CA ASP A 236 -0.25 -6.62 2.86
C ASP A 236 0.11 -5.21 2.36
N ALA A 237 -0.29 -4.84 1.14
CA ALA A 237 -0.03 -3.50 0.59
C ALA A 237 -0.72 -2.39 1.41
N GLN A 238 -1.96 -2.61 1.82
CA GLN A 238 -2.71 -1.65 2.63
C GLN A 238 -2.17 -1.55 4.05
N LEU A 239 -1.81 -2.68 4.66
CA LEU A 239 -1.18 -2.71 5.97
C LEU A 239 0.17 -1.98 5.93
N THR A 240 0.95 -2.18 4.87
CA THR A 240 2.25 -1.51 4.74
C THR A 240 2.10 -0.01 4.58
N MET A 241 1.13 0.44 3.77
CA MET A 241 0.80 1.87 3.69
C MET A 241 0.39 2.43 5.04
N ALA A 242 -0.44 1.72 5.79
CA ALA A 242 -0.92 2.16 7.10
C ALA A 242 0.19 2.18 8.17
N GLN A 243 1.21 1.32 8.06
CA GLN A 243 2.34 1.27 8.99
C GLN A 243 3.46 2.27 8.64
N ASN A 244 3.69 2.51 7.35
CA ASN A 244 4.79 3.37 6.88
C ASN A 244 4.39 4.83 6.69
N THR A 245 3.09 5.14 6.71
CA THR A 245 2.58 6.49 6.50
C THR A 245 1.97 7.01 7.80
N PRO A 246 2.32 8.22 8.27
CA PRO A 246 1.72 8.81 9.47
C PRO A 246 0.28 9.29 9.16
N LEU A 247 -0.67 8.33 9.16
CA LEU A 247 -2.06 8.60 8.86
C LEU A 247 -2.72 9.39 10.00
N ALA A 248 -3.23 10.58 9.68
CA ALA A 248 -4.02 11.42 10.57
C ALA A 248 -5.45 10.88 10.73
N GLY A 249 -5.94 10.10 9.77
CA GLY A 249 -7.19 9.37 9.86
C GLY A 249 -7.56 8.63 8.58
N ALA A 250 -8.62 7.83 8.66
CA ALA A 250 -9.13 7.03 7.54
C ALA A 250 -10.60 7.31 7.23
N VAL A 251 -10.93 7.39 5.95
CA VAL A 251 -12.28 7.44 5.41
C VAL A 251 -12.58 6.10 4.75
N ILE A 252 -13.70 5.47 5.14
CA ILE A 252 -14.10 4.16 4.62
C ILE A 252 -15.20 4.35 3.58
N VAL A 253 -14.97 3.88 2.36
CA VAL A 253 -15.93 3.88 1.26
C VAL A 253 -16.54 2.49 1.12
N SER A 254 -17.87 2.43 1.04
CA SER A 254 -18.60 1.17 0.92
C SER A 254 -19.93 1.35 0.22
N THR A 255 -20.59 0.26 -0.17
CA THR A 255 -21.97 0.29 -0.68
C THR A 255 -22.95 -0.27 0.35
N PRO A 256 -24.28 -0.07 0.20
CA PRO A 256 -25.25 -0.51 1.19
C PRO A 256 -25.21 -2.03 1.48
N GLN A 257 -24.79 -2.87 0.53
CA GLN A 257 -24.67 -4.32 0.72
C GLN A 257 -23.38 -4.73 1.44
N ASP A 258 -22.32 -3.95 1.26
CA ASP A 258 -20.96 -4.35 1.63
C ASP A 258 -20.70 -4.27 3.12
N LEU A 259 -21.34 -3.31 3.80
CA LEU A 259 -21.06 -3.07 5.22
C LEU A 259 -21.72 -4.08 6.16
N ALA A 260 -22.80 -4.72 5.70
CA ALA A 260 -23.39 -5.87 6.38
C ALA A 260 -22.53 -7.14 6.22
N LEU A 261 -21.63 -7.15 5.23
CA LEU A 261 -20.68 -8.22 4.97
C LEU A 261 -19.37 -7.99 5.75
N ILE A 262 -18.54 -9.03 5.83
CA ILE A 262 -17.34 -9.09 6.68
C ILE A 262 -16.26 -8.07 6.24
N ASP A 263 -16.25 -7.66 4.97
CA ASP A 263 -15.10 -7.01 4.36
C ASP A 263 -14.89 -5.56 4.82
N ALA A 264 -15.95 -4.77 4.98
CA ALA A 264 -15.80 -3.40 5.46
C ALA A 264 -15.54 -3.33 6.98
N ARG A 265 -16.09 -4.27 7.76
CA ARG A 265 -15.74 -4.44 9.18
C ARG A 265 -14.26 -4.77 9.35
N ARG A 266 -13.71 -5.62 8.48
CA ARG A 266 -12.26 -5.90 8.45
C ARG A 266 -11.47 -4.63 8.11
N GLY A 267 -11.91 -3.84 7.14
CA GLY A 267 -11.30 -2.55 6.82
C GLY A 267 -11.22 -1.60 8.01
N VAL A 268 -12.34 -1.41 8.74
CA VAL A 268 -12.36 -0.61 9.98
C VAL A 268 -11.46 -1.22 11.06
N GLY A 269 -11.57 -2.53 11.28
CA GLY A 269 -10.78 -3.23 12.29
C GLY A 269 -9.27 -3.17 12.02
N MET A 270 -8.85 -3.11 10.75
CA MET A 270 -7.43 -2.92 10.39
C MET A 270 -6.90 -1.58 10.89
N PHE A 271 -7.59 -0.48 10.59
CA PHE A 271 -7.17 0.86 11.04
C PHE A 271 -7.21 1.01 12.55
N GLN A 272 -8.20 0.40 13.22
CA GLN A 272 -8.25 0.35 14.68
C GLN A 272 -7.03 -0.37 15.28
N LYS A 273 -6.62 -1.51 14.69
CA LYS A 273 -5.43 -2.26 15.14
C LYS A 273 -4.13 -1.46 15.00
N VAL A 274 -4.03 -0.60 14.00
CA VAL A 274 -2.87 0.29 13.80
C VAL A 274 -3.09 1.69 14.41
N ASN A 275 -4.07 1.86 15.30
CA ASN A 275 -4.37 3.11 16.01
C ASN A 275 -4.62 4.33 15.09
N VAL A 276 -5.17 4.10 13.89
CA VAL A 276 -5.57 5.18 12.98
C VAL A 276 -7.04 5.50 13.20
N PRO A 277 -7.40 6.77 13.48
CA PRO A 277 -8.78 7.13 13.76
C PRO A 277 -9.63 7.07 12.48
N ILE A 278 -10.84 6.53 12.59
CA ILE A 278 -11.82 6.56 11.52
C ILE A 278 -12.51 7.93 11.52
N LEU A 279 -12.27 8.72 10.47
CA LEU A 279 -12.90 10.03 10.25
C LEU A 279 -14.36 9.88 9.83
N GLY A 280 -14.69 8.76 9.20
CA GLY A 280 -16.06 8.32 9.01
C GLY A 280 -16.25 7.39 7.83
N ILE A 281 -17.51 7.01 7.60
CA ILE A 281 -17.94 6.09 6.55
C ILE A 281 -18.79 6.83 5.51
N ILE A 282 -18.53 6.56 4.24
CA ILE A 282 -19.31 7.03 3.09
C ILE A 282 -20.04 5.83 2.47
N GLU A 283 -21.35 5.96 2.29
CA GLU A 283 -22.16 5.01 1.53
C GLU A 283 -22.25 5.45 0.06
N ASN A 284 -21.49 4.81 -0.81
CA ASN A 284 -21.54 5.03 -2.25
C ASN A 284 -22.61 4.17 -2.93
N MET A 285 -23.10 4.62 -4.08
CA MET A 285 -24.16 3.95 -4.84
C MET A 285 -25.44 3.70 -4.02
N SER A 286 -25.81 4.64 -3.14
CA SER A 286 -26.90 4.48 -2.17
C SER A 286 -28.30 4.51 -2.78
N THR A 287 -28.45 5.26 -3.86
CA THR A 287 -29.71 5.56 -4.54
C THR A 287 -29.47 5.75 -6.03
N PHE A 288 -30.49 5.49 -6.85
CA PHE A 288 -30.51 5.84 -8.27
C PHE A 288 -31.78 6.65 -8.54
N SER A 289 -31.64 7.87 -9.06
CA SER A 289 -32.79 8.67 -9.51
C SER A 289 -32.97 8.49 -11.00
N CYS A 290 -34.15 8.00 -11.40
CA CYS A 290 -34.49 7.80 -12.80
C CYS A 290 -34.54 9.16 -13.52
N PRO A 291 -33.72 9.38 -14.57
CA PRO A 291 -33.69 10.68 -15.26
C PRO A 291 -34.98 11.00 -16.02
N ASN A 292 -35.82 9.99 -16.30
CA ASN A 292 -37.06 10.18 -17.06
C ASN A 292 -38.27 10.55 -16.18
N CYS A 293 -38.34 10.02 -14.94
CA CYS A 293 -39.51 10.19 -14.08
C CYS A 293 -39.20 10.68 -12.66
N GLY A 294 -37.93 10.86 -12.29
CA GLY A 294 -37.50 11.30 -10.96
C GLY A 294 -37.64 10.25 -9.85
N HIS A 295 -38.18 9.06 -10.15
CA HIS A 295 -38.30 7.99 -9.17
C HIS A 295 -36.94 7.59 -8.60
N VAL A 296 -36.85 7.50 -7.27
CA VAL A 296 -35.63 7.12 -6.55
C VAL A 296 -35.73 5.64 -6.17
N SER A 297 -34.76 4.85 -6.62
CA SER A 297 -34.64 3.42 -6.34
C SER A 297 -33.39 3.11 -5.52
N HIS A 298 -33.50 2.17 -4.59
CA HIS A 298 -32.39 1.66 -3.79
C HIS A 298 -31.87 0.35 -4.38
N LEU A 299 -31.21 0.42 -5.53
CA LEU A 299 -30.81 -0.75 -6.33
C LEU A 299 -29.99 -1.77 -5.54
N PHE A 300 -29.14 -1.29 -4.63
CA PHE A 300 -28.26 -2.11 -3.80
C PHE A 300 -28.73 -2.18 -2.35
N GLY A 301 -29.98 -1.83 -2.04
CA GLY A 301 -30.44 -1.63 -0.66
C GLY A 301 -30.07 -0.25 -0.12
N HIS A 302 -30.31 -0.01 1.17
CA HIS A 302 -30.21 1.33 1.75
C HIS A 302 -29.79 1.33 3.23
N GLY A 303 -28.93 2.28 3.59
CA GLY A 303 -28.55 2.60 4.97
C GLY A 303 -27.74 1.51 5.66
N GLY A 304 -27.14 0.59 4.89
CA GLY A 304 -26.29 -0.45 5.43
C GLY A 304 -25.04 0.15 6.08
N ALA A 305 -24.45 1.15 5.44
CA ALA A 305 -23.29 1.84 5.94
C ALA A 305 -23.59 2.74 7.14
N ARG A 306 -24.73 3.44 7.13
CA ARG A 306 -25.18 4.26 8.27
C ARG A 306 -25.37 3.43 9.54
N ARG A 307 -26.14 2.34 9.45
CA ARG A 307 -26.44 1.47 10.61
C ARG A 307 -25.19 0.87 11.23
N GLU A 308 -24.19 0.55 10.42
CA GLU A 308 -22.94 0.01 10.94
C GLU A 308 -22.02 1.10 11.52
N ALA A 309 -22.00 2.30 10.92
CA ALA A 309 -21.28 3.43 11.48
C ALA A 309 -21.76 3.70 12.92
N GLU A 310 -23.07 3.66 13.14
CA GLU A 310 -23.70 3.72 14.46
C GLU A 310 -23.24 2.58 15.38
N LYS A 311 -23.26 1.33 14.92
CA LYS A 311 -22.80 0.17 15.71
C LYS A 311 -21.33 0.23 16.11
N LEU A 312 -20.48 0.72 15.21
CA LEU A 312 -19.04 0.84 15.40
C LEU A 312 -18.66 2.12 16.16
N GLY A 313 -19.62 3.01 16.41
CA GLY A 313 -19.38 4.29 17.08
C GLY A 313 -18.51 5.26 16.26
N VAL A 314 -18.58 5.17 14.92
CA VAL A 314 -17.79 6.02 14.00
C VAL A 314 -18.71 6.98 13.23
N PRO A 315 -18.20 8.15 12.77
CA PRO A 315 -19.03 9.11 12.04
C PRO A 315 -19.55 8.55 10.71
N PHE A 316 -20.77 8.95 10.35
CA PHE A 316 -21.32 8.73 9.02
C PHE A 316 -21.25 10.03 8.22
N LEU A 317 -20.48 10.04 7.14
CA LEU A 317 -20.15 11.26 6.38
C LEU A 317 -21.21 11.60 5.33
N GLY A 318 -21.95 10.59 4.86
CA GLY A 318 -23.04 10.79 3.90
C GLY A 318 -23.19 9.68 2.88
N GLU A 319 -24.11 9.93 1.96
CA GLU A 319 -24.55 9.01 0.92
C GLU A 319 -24.28 9.64 -0.44
N LEU A 320 -23.67 8.88 -1.35
CA LEU A 320 -23.45 9.28 -2.73
C LEU A 320 -24.40 8.47 -3.64
N PRO A 321 -25.22 9.13 -4.48
CA PRO A 321 -26.08 8.43 -5.42
C PRO A 321 -25.27 7.76 -6.53
N LEU A 322 -25.81 6.68 -7.08
CA LEU A 322 -25.37 6.12 -8.35
C LEU A 322 -25.78 7.08 -9.46
N SER A 323 -24.79 7.76 -10.04
CA SER A 323 -25.00 8.86 -10.98
C SER A 323 -24.30 8.59 -12.32
N MET A 324 -25.05 8.75 -13.41
CA MET A 324 -24.51 8.65 -14.77
C MET A 324 -23.47 9.73 -15.03
N GLU A 325 -23.71 10.95 -14.54
CA GLU A 325 -22.76 12.07 -14.64
C GLU A 325 -21.42 11.71 -13.97
N VAL A 326 -21.45 11.14 -12.76
CA VAL A 326 -20.21 10.71 -12.08
C VAL A 326 -19.47 9.67 -12.91
N ARG A 327 -20.16 8.68 -13.47
CA ARG A 327 -19.55 7.63 -14.30
C ARG A 327 -18.91 8.21 -15.56
N GLU A 328 -19.69 8.93 -16.37
CA GLU A 328 -19.26 9.48 -17.66
C GLU A 328 -18.09 10.43 -17.52
N ARG A 329 -18.14 11.28 -16.51
CA ARG A 329 -17.09 12.25 -16.22
C ARG A 329 -15.84 11.62 -15.64
N SER A 330 -15.98 10.61 -14.80
CA SER A 330 -14.85 9.81 -14.31
C SER A 330 -14.11 9.14 -15.47
N ASP A 331 -14.86 8.60 -16.44
CA ASP A 331 -14.28 7.98 -17.64
C ASP A 331 -13.61 9.00 -18.56
N ALA A 332 -14.12 10.23 -18.62
CA ALA A 332 -13.59 11.33 -19.42
C ALA A 332 -12.49 12.16 -18.71
N GLY A 333 -12.07 11.79 -17.50
CA GLY A 333 -11.06 12.54 -16.74
C GLY A 333 -11.51 13.93 -16.28
N ARG A 334 -12.81 14.10 -16.01
CA ARG A 334 -13.47 15.38 -15.69
C ARG A 334 -14.23 15.32 -14.36
N PRO A 335 -13.59 15.12 -13.20
CA PRO A 335 -14.27 14.89 -11.92
C PRO A 335 -15.43 15.85 -11.64
N VAL A 336 -16.54 15.35 -11.12
CA VAL A 336 -17.76 16.15 -10.87
C VAL A 336 -17.51 17.29 -9.89
N ALA A 337 -16.67 17.07 -8.87
CA ALA A 337 -16.33 18.08 -7.88
C ALA A 337 -15.64 19.32 -8.50
N ALA A 338 -14.96 19.16 -9.64
CA ALA A 338 -14.33 20.26 -10.37
C ALA A 338 -15.20 20.78 -11.52
N THR A 339 -15.82 19.89 -12.29
CA THR A 339 -16.44 20.23 -13.58
C THR A 339 -17.95 20.45 -13.53
N LEU A 340 -18.60 20.06 -12.43
CA LEU A 340 -20.00 20.36 -12.13
C LEU A 340 -20.16 20.79 -10.67
N PRO A 341 -19.55 21.91 -10.25
CA PRO A 341 -19.54 22.33 -8.85
C PRO A 341 -20.95 22.53 -8.27
N ASP A 342 -21.94 22.87 -9.09
CA ASP A 342 -23.31 23.09 -8.61
C ASP A 342 -24.17 21.81 -8.60
N SER A 343 -23.61 20.64 -8.98
CA SER A 343 -24.35 19.38 -8.94
C SER A 343 -24.60 18.89 -7.51
N LEU A 344 -25.58 18.01 -7.37
CA LEU A 344 -25.89 17.34 -6.11
C LEU A 344 -24.65 16.60 -5.56
N GLU A 345 -23.94 15.86 -6.42
CA GLU A 345 -22.78 15.05 -6.07
C GLU A 345 -21.60 15.92 -5.64
N ALA A 346 -21.29 17.00 -6.37
CA ALA A 346 -20.27 17.94 -5.97
C ALA A 346 -20.60 18.60 -4.62
N GLY A 347 -21.87 18.93 -4.39
CA GLY A 347 -22.37 19.41 -3.10
C GLY A 347 -22.19 18.40 -1.96
N ILE A 348 -22.40 17.10 -2.23
CA ILE A 348 -22.15 16.02 -1.26
C ILE A 348 -20.65 15.94 -0.96
N TYR A 349 -19.78 15.90 -1.97
CA TYR A 349 -18.33 15.86 -1.77
C TYR A 349 -17.80 17.06 -0.99
N ARG A 350 -18.31 18.27 -1.23
CA ARG A 350 -17.97 19.45 -0.42
C ARG A 350 -18.35 19.30 1.05
N ARG A 351 -19.55 18.78 1.35
CA ARG A 351 -19.98 18.54 2.73
C ARG A 351 -19.12 17.47 3.41
N ILE A 352 -18.82 16.38 2.71
CA ILE A 352 -17.93 15.32 3.21
C ILE A 352 -16.54 15.90 3.48
N ALA A 353 -15.96 16.66 2.54
CA ALA A 353 -14.66 17.30 2.71
C ALA A 353 -14.62 18.22 3.95
N ALA A 354 -15.66 19.04 4.16
CA ALA A 354 -15.76 19.89 5.34
C ALA A 354 -15.82 19.10 6.65
N GLN A 355 -16.60 18.01 6.70
CA GLN A 355 -16.67 17.15 7.88
C GLN A 355 -15.35 16.42 8.15
N VAL A 356 -14.70 15.90 7.11
CA VAL A 356 -13.40 15.24 7.19
C VAL A 356 -12.35 16.22 7.71
N TRP A 357 -12.31 17.44 7.17
CA TRP A 357 -11.37 18.47 7.62
C TRP A 357 -11.63 18.93 9.07
N ALA A 358 -12.89 19.09 9.46
CA ALA A 358 -13.26 19.38 10.84
C ALA A 358 -12.82 18.26 11.80
N GLY A 359 -12.98 16.99 11.40
CA GLY A 359 -12.53 15.83 12.17
C GLY A 359 -11.02 15.75 12.38
N LEU A 360 -10.23 16.41 11.51
CA LEU A 360 -8.77 16.50 11.60
C LEU A 360 -8.28 17.75 12.35
N SER A 361 -9.14 18.77 12.46
CA SER A 361 -8.81 20.09 13.03
C SER A 361 -9.36 20.29 14.46
N GLY A 362 -10.08 19.30 15.00
CA GLY A 362 -10.63 19.36 16.35
C GLY A 362 -9.56 19.31 17.46
N GLU A 363 -9.83 20.00 18.58
CA GLU A 363 -8.99 19.98 19.78
C GLU A 363 -8.81 18.54 20.28
N GLY A 364 -7.58 18.02 20.21
CA GLY A 364 -7.23 16.67 20.64
C GLY A 364 -6.63 15.76 19.55
N VAL A 365 -6.64 16.17 18.27
CA VAL A 365 -5.98 15.39 17.19
C VAL A 365 -4.45 15.55 17.24
N ASP A 366 -3.93 16.75 17.52
CA ASP A 366 -2.48 17.01 17.66
C ASP A 366 -1.84 16.42 18.93
N GLN A 367 -2.65 15.91 19.87
CA GLN A 367 -2.17 15.27 21.10
C GLN A 367 -2.23 13.74 21.06
N ARG A 368 -2.74 13.14 19.96
CA ARG A 368 -2.76 11.68 19.82
C ARG A 368 -1.35 11.19 19.50
N PRO A 369 -0.75 10.32 20.33
CA PRO A 369 0.57 9.79 20.03
C PRO A 369 0.55 9.05 18.69
N GLN A 370 1.55 9.31 17.85
CA GLN A 370 1.71 8.59 16.58
C GLN A 370 1.68 7.08 16.84
N PRO A 371 1.06 6.27 15.96
CA PRO A 371 0.97 4.83 16.15
C PRO A 371 2.35 4.24 16.42
N ARG A 372 2.54 3.62 17.58
CA ARG A 372 3.73 2.82 17.82
C ARG A 372 3.65 1.58 16.95
N ILE A 373 4.64 1.40 16.08
CA ILE A 373 4.83 0.17 15.33
C ILE A 373 5.09 -0.95 16.35
N VAL A 374 4.10 -1.80 16.57
CA VAL A 374 4.26 -3.03 17.36
C VAL A 374 4.64 -4.13 16.39
N ILE A 375 5.90 -4.55 16.44
CA ILE A 375 6.37 -5.76 15.77
C ILE A 375 6.32 -6.84 16.85
N GLU A 376 5.35 -7.75 16.77
CA GLU A 376 5.40 -9.04 17.47
C GLU A 376 6.11 -10.09 16.62
#